data_AF-A0A9P3K385-F1
#
_entry.id   AF-A0A9P3K385-F1
#
_cell.length_a   1.000
_cell.length_b   1.000
_cell.length_c   1.000
_cell.angle_alpha   90.00
_cell.angle_beta   90.00
_cell.angle_gamma   90.00
#
_symmetry.space_group_name_H-M   'P 1'
#
loop_
_entity.id
_entity.type
_entity.pdbx_description
1 polymer ?
#
loop_
_entity_poly.entity_id
_entity_poly.type
_entity_poly.pdbx_seq_one_letter_code
_entity_poly.pdbx_strand_id
1 'polypeptide(L)'
;MDPHRPFELITDASDLAVGAVLLQYFGEGLQPIAYESRKLNPPEQNHHVHDKELLAIVHAFKVWRCYLTGGDMTIRTNHKSLKFIRAQPTLNPRPIRWLDYLESNFHYRVTYKRGVSNIADALTRPSVHTAAIWVPAYRTLCEQMIQEAHDSNFSGHYGIDKTAKSLCRNYYWPDLPTDVQQYVTSCATCQRMKSSWLRPAGLLHPLEPPSRPWQQVTMDFVTGLPAGSSGNDAILVVVDRLTKMAHFAACKTKITAEQTTKLFLTNIVRLHGIPSAISSDRDPRFTSNFLTKTWQQYGTRLHLSTAYHPQSDGQTERTNQTMEQLIRTTCTDPAQWEDSLPLIEFAYNNAPSATATQSLSPAHDTTRVPQVHSAFSLAPLAALECSLSHTPPPPPFVFLPAAMGFEGEARVVVEKETIADPAPLGLAAFALTTYVLCAHNAGWAPDVIWVGLAFFYGGLAQLLAGMWEFKKNNTFGATAFSTYGAFWMGLGFFVLLKILGYVKLEPSDISEALGWFLSGFFIFNSYMTICALMASQAVLLVFVLLELTLLCLFIGNFKGQKAGDSGSWVTAGGYLGILTAAAAWYASGAGCFNAMARRNVLYTGKPLLSFRSPATRDDANAAEP
;
A
#
# COMPACT_ATOMS: atom_id res chain seq x y z
N MET A 1 -15.82 -25.46 -33.37
CA MET A 1 -14.92 -26.33 -32.59
C MET A 1 -15.18 -27.76 -33.01
N ASP A 2 -14.16 -28.44 -33.51
CA ASP A 2 -14.25 -29.82 -34.02
C ASP A 2 -13.50 -30.75 -33.05
N PRO A 3 -14.16 -31.63 -32.28
CA PRO A 3 -13.50 -32.48 -31.29
C PRO A 3 -12.55 -33.52 -31.91
N HIS A 4 -12.60 -33.74 -33.23
CA HIS A 4 -11.74 -34.70 -33.92
C HIS A 4 -10.44 -34.08 -34.46
N ARG A 5 -10.24 -32.77 -34.29
CA ARG A 5 -9.02 -32.07 -34.73
C ARG A 5 -8.11 -31.76 -33.53
N PRO A 6 -6.77 -31.77 -33.73
CA PRO A 6 -5.83 -31.51 -32.65
C PRO A 6 -5.99 -30.10 -32.08
N PHE A 7 -5.81 -29.99 -30.76
CA PHE A 7 -5.82 -28.73 -30.04
C PHE A 7 -4.40 -28.23 -29.78
N GLU A 8 -4.22 -26.92 -29.84
CA GLU A 8 -2.98 -26.26 -29.44
C GLU A 8 -3.26 -25.33 -28.26
N LEU A 9 -2.50 -25.50 -27.19
CA LEU A 9 -2.63 -24.73 -25.97
C LEU A 9 -1.45 -23.78 -25.83
N ILE A 10 -1.72 -22.50 -25.66
CA ILE A 10 -0.71 -21.50 -25.33
C ILE A 10 -0.96 -21.04 -23.90
N THR A 11 0.05 -21.15 -23.02
CA THR A 11 -0.06 -20.70 -21.63
C THR A 11 1.00 -19.65 -21.30
N ASP A 12 0.72 -18.88 -20.26
CA ASP A 12 1.65 -17.91 -19.68
C ASP A 12 1.33 -17.76 -18.18
N ALA A 13 2.33 -17.32 -17.40
CA ALA A 13 2.12 -16.93 -16.02
C ALA A 13 2.85 -15.63 -15.64
N SER A 14 2.19 -14.78 -14.85
CA SER A 14 2.78 -13.61 -14.21
C SER A 14 2.81 -13.76 -12.68
N ASP A 15 3.34 -12.75 -11.99
CA ASP A 15 3.28 -12.70 -10.52
C ASP A 15 1.86 -12.49 -9.97
N LEU A 16 0.91 -12.10 -10.82
CA LEU A 16 -0.45 -11.74 -10.43
C LEU A 16 -1.50 -12.74 -10.93
N ALA A 17 -1.31 -13.32 -12.11
CA ALA A 17 -2.31 -14.17 -12.77
C ALA A 17 -1.68 -15.21 -13.70
N VAL A 18 -2.45 -16.25 -13.99
CA VAL A 18 -2.16 -17.25 -15.03
C VAL A 18 -3.15 -17.10 -16.17
N GLY A 19 -2.71 -17.36 -17.40
CA GLY A 19 -3.49 -17.17 -18.61
C GLY A 19 -3.28 -18.31 -19.60
N ALA A 20 -4.33 -18.64 -20.34
CA ALA A 20 -4.31 -19.68 -21.34
C ALA A 20 -5.20 -19.35 -22.55
N VAL A 21 -4.76 -19.76 -23.73
CA VAL A 21 -5.50 -19.66 -24.99
C VAL A 21 -5.54 -21.02 -25.63
N LEU A 22 -6.74 -21.52 -25.91
CA LEU A 22 -6.98 -22.75 -26.66
C LEU A 22 -7.17 -22.42 -28.14
N LEU A 23 -6.41 -23.06 -29.02
CA LEU A 23 -6.45 -22.86 -30.47
C LEU A 23 -6.72 -24.17 -31.21
N GLN A 24 -7.27 -24.05 -32.42
CA GLN A 24 -7.45 -25.16 -33.35
C GLN A 24 -7.28 -24.69 -34.79
N TYR A 25 -6.86 -25.60 -35.65
CA TYR A 25 -6.63 -25.33 -37.07
C TYR A 25 -7.91 -25.57 -37.90
N PHE A 26 -8.36 -24.53 -38.61
CA PHE A 26 -9.57 -24.58 -39.45
C PHE A 26 -9.31 -24.54 -40.96
N GLY A 27 -8.07 -24.80 -41.41
CA GLY A 27 -7.70 -24.79 -42.84
C GLY A 27 -7.01 -23.50 -43.30
N GLU A 28 -7.25 -22.38 -42.61
CA GLU A 28 -6.63 -21.06 -42.89
C GLU A 28 -5.60 -20.62 -41.83
N GLY A 29 -5.30 -21.47 -40.86
CA GLY A 29 -4.42 -21.12 -39.74
C GLY A 29 -4.96 -21.58 -38.39
N LEU A 30 -4.17 -21.35 -37.34
CA LEU A 30 -4.57 -21.55 -35.95
C LEU A 30 -5.46 -20.39 -35.52
N GLN A 31 -6.68 -20.71 -35.08
CA GLN A 31 -7.63 -19.72 -34.58
C GLN A 31 -7.93 -19.99 -33.10
N PRO A 32 -8.01 -18.95 -32.25
CA PRO A 32 -8.42 -19.10 -30.85
C PRO A 32 -9.89 -19.55 -30.76
N ILE A 33 -10.14 -20.55 -29.90
CA ILE A 33 -11.49 -21.06 -29.60
C ILE A 33 -11.94 -20.62 -28.20
N ALA A 34 -11.03 -20.57 -27.24
CA ALA A 34 -11.33 -20.21 -25.86
C ALA A 34 -10.15 -19.50 -25.21
N TYR A 35 -10.47 -18.58 -24.28
CA TYR A 35 -9.53 -17.85 -23.46
C TYR A 35 -9.88 -18.11 -22.00
N GLU A 36 -8.87 -18.29 -21.16
CA GLU A 36 -9.04 -18.49 -19.72
C GLU A 36 -7.97 -17.72 -18.95
N SER A 37 -8.36 -17.12 -17.83
CA SER A 37 -7.45 -16.34 -16.99
C SER A 37 -7.87 -16.41 -15.53
N ARG A 38 -6.90 -16.61 -14.62
CA ARG A 38 -7.16 -16.73 -13.19
C ARG A 38 -6.12 -15.96 -12.38
N LYS A 39 -6.58 -15.12 -11.45
CA LYS A 39 -5.72 -14.45 -10.47
C LYS A 39 -5.09 -15.48 -9.52
N LEU A 40 -3.82 -15.29 -9.19
CA LEU A 40 -3.11 -16.11 -8.22
C LEU A 40 -3.50 -15.70 -6.80
N ASN A 41 -3.74 -16.68 -5.94
CA ASN A 41 -3.96 -16.43 -4.50
C ASN A 41 -2.63 -16.04 -3.82
N PRO A 42 -2.62 -15.36 -2.66
CA PRO A 42 -1.38 -14.91 -2.02
C PRO A 42 -0.31 -16.00 -1.82
N PRO A 43 -0.65 -17.26 -1.48
CA PRO A 43 0.36 -18.34 -1.42
C PRO A 43 0.93 -18.69 -2.81
N GLU A 44 0.11 -18.66 -3.86
CA GLU A 44 0.51 -19.00 -5.23
C GLU A 44 1.38 -17.89 -5.86
N GLN A 45 1.17 -16.63 -5.46
CA GLN A 45 2.01 -15.50 -5.88
C GLN A 45 3.47 -15.65 -5.42
N ASN A 46 3.70 -16.36 -4.31
CA ASN A 46 5.05 -16.64 -3.79
C ASN A 46 5.72 -17.85 -4.46
N HIS A 47 5.03 -18.54 -5.39
CA HIS A 47 5.63 -19.65 -6.11
C HIS A 47 6.75 -19.17 -7.06
N HIS A 48 7.75 -20.02 -7.28
CA HIS A 48 8.76 -19.78 -8.30
C HIS A 48 8.11 -19.72 -9.69
N VAL A 49 8.72 -18.93 -10.60
CA VAL A 49 8.23 -18.74 -11.97
C VAL A 49 7.94 -20.06 -12.69
N HIS A 50 8.81 -21.05 -12.52
CA HIS A 50 8.60 -22.40 -13.08
C HIS A 50 7.31 -23.07 -12.60
N ASP A 51 7.00 -22.95 -11.30
CA ASP A 51 5.80 -23.55 -10.71
C ASP A 51 4.54 -22.77 -11.12
N LYS A 52 4.65 -21.46 -11.33
CA LYS A 52 3.56 -20.60 -11.85
C LYS A 52 3.23 -20.96 -13.31
N GLU A 53 4.24 -21.17 -14.13
CA GLU A 53 4.09 -21.62 -15.52
C GLU A 53 3.44 -23.02 -15.60
N LEU A 54 3.87 -23.96 -14.76
CA LEU A 54 3.24 -25.28 -14.67
C LEU A 54 1.78 -25.18 -14.15
N LEU A 55 1.53 -24.30 -13.19
CA LEU A 55 0.19 -24.04 -12.67
C LEU A 55 -0.76 -23.50 -13.75
N ALA A 56 -0.27 -22.64 -14.66
CA ALA A 56 -1.06 -22.16 -15.80
C ALA A 56 -1.54 -23.32 -16.68
N ILE A 57 -0.65 -24.27 -16.97
CA ILE A 57 -0.98 -25.50 -17.70
C ILE A 57 -2.01 -26.33 -16.94
N VAL A 58 -1.75 -26.66 -15.67
CA VAL A 58 -2.64 -27.49 -14.85
C VAL A 58 -4.03 -26.85 -14.74
N HIS A 59 -4.10 -25.53 -14.63
CA HIS A 59 -5.36 -24.80 -14.57
C HIS A 59 -6.14 -24.92 -15.88
N ALA A 60 -5.51 -24.65 -17.02
CA ALA A 60 -6.15 -24.77 -18.33
C ALA A 60 -6.70 -26.18 -18.60
N PHE A 61 -5.92 -27.22 -18.23
CA PHE A 61 -6.33 -28.61 -18.38
C PHE A 61 -7.51 -29.01 -17.49
N LYS A 62 -7.62 -28.42 -16.30
CA LYS A 62 -8.79 -28.65 -15.42
C LYS A 62 -10.04 -27.99 -15.98
N VAL A 63 -9.93 -26.76 -16.48
CA VAL A 63 -11.05 -26.00 -17.05
C VAL A 63 -11.56 -26.65 -18.34
N TRP A 64 -10.64 -27.02 -19.24
CA TRP A 64 -10.98 -27.59 -20.54
C TRP A 64 -10.88 -29.13 -20.59
N ARG A 65 -11.00 -29.80 -19.44
CA ARG A 65 -10.91 -31.27 -19.35
C ARG A 65 -11.84 -31.96 -20.34
N CYS A 66 -13.07 -31.48 -20.51
CA CYS A 66 -14.06 -32.04 -21.43
C CYS A 66 -13.63 -32.01 -22.91
N TYR A 67 -12.75 -31.07 -23.29
CA TYR A 67 -12.28 -30.93 -24.67
C TYR A 67 -10.93 -31.60 -24.90
N LEU A 68 -10.09 -31.66 -23.87
CA LEU A 68 -8.72 -32.13 -23.94
C LEU A 68 -8.57 -33.63 -23.65
N THR A 69 -9.60 -34.29 -23.12
CA THR A 69 -9.56 -35.72 -22.82
C THR A 69 -9.69 -36.54 -24.11
N GLY A 70 -8.68 -37.37 -24.41
CA GLY A 70 -8.73 -38.35 -25.52
C GLY A 70 -8.22 -37.86 -26.88
N GLY A 71 -7.74 -36.62 -27.00
CA GLY A 71 -7.13 -36.09 -28.23
C GLY A 71 -5.66 -35.71 -28.06
N ASP A 72 -4.88 -35.79 -29.15
CA ASP A 72 -3.49 -35.33 -29.19
C ASP A 72 -3.42 -33.80 -29.16
N MET A 73 -2.64 -33.25 -28.23
CA MET A 73 -2.50 -31.80 -28.08
C MET A 73 -1.05 -31.32 -27.99
N THR A 74 -0.82 -30.09 -28.43
CA THR A 74 0.49 -29.43 -28.34
C THR A 74 0.41 -28.24 -27.38
N ILE A 75 1.23 -28.24 -26.34
CA ILE A 75 1.40 -27.11 -25.42
C ILE A 75 2.55 -26.25 -25.93
N ARG A 76 2.34 -24.94 -26.01
CA ARG A 76 3.38 -23.94 -26.25
C ARG A 76 3.60 -23.11 -25.00
N THR A 77 4.86 -23.03 -24.58
CA THR A 77 5.28 -22.17 -23.47
C THR A 77 6.55 -21.40 -23.85
N ASN A 78 6.68 -20.21 -23.27
CA ASN A 78 7.88 -19.37 -23.33
C ASN A 78 8.96 -19.80 -22.30
N HIS A 79 8.68 -20.83 -21.48
CA HIS A 79 9.58 -21.29 -20.43
C HIS A 79 10.29 -22.61 -20.81
N LYS A 80 11.58 -22.51 -21.18
CA LYS A 80 12.38 -23.62 -21.74
C LYS A 80 12.58 -24.80 -20.78
N SER A 81 12.51 -24.56 -19.47
CA SER A 81 12.66 -25.56 -18.40
C SER A 81 11.50 -26.57 -18.38
N LEU A 82 10.28 -26.18 -18.78
CA LEU A 82 9.13 -27.09 -18.87
C LEU A 82 9.31 -28.19 -19.91
N LYS A 83 10.21 -28.02 -20.89
CA LYS A 83 10.56 -29.08 -21.86
C LYS A 83 11.31 -30.24 -21.20
N PHE A 84 12.05 -29.96 -20.12
CA PHE A 84 12.90 -30.92 -19.43
C PHE A 84 12.42 -31.22 -18.01
N ILE A 85 11.19 -30.85 -17.65
CA ILE A 85 10.65 -31.06 -16.30
C ILE A 85 10.69 -32.54 -15.90
N ARG A 86 10.55 -33.45 -16.88
CA ARG A 86 10.67 -34.90 -16.73
C ARG A 86 12.08 -35.39 -16.39
N ALA A 87 13.12 -34.62 -16.73
CA ALA A 87 14.52 -35.02 -16.57
C ALA A 87 15.16 -34.48 -15.28
N GLN A 88 14.42 -33.71 -14.48
CA GLN A 88 14.94 -33.12 -13.25
C GLN A 88 14.97 -34.15 -12.12
N PRO A 89 16.14 -34.39 -11.49
CA PRO A 89 16.30 -35.46 -10.50
C PRO A 89 15.62 -35.18 -9.15
N THR A 90 15.33 -33.92 -8.83
CA THR A 90 14.69 -33.51 -7.57
C THR A 90 13.60 -32.48 -7.82
N LEU A 91 12.34 -32.90 -7.77
CA LEU A 91 11.17 -32.02 -7.84
C LEU A 91 10.48 -31.92 -6.47
N ASN A 92 9.94 -30.75 -6.16
CA ASN A 92 9.09 -30.58 -4.98
C ASN A 92 7.82 -31.45 -5.10
N PRO A 93 7.22 -31.90 -3.98
CA PRO A 93 6.04 -32.78 -3.99
C PRO A 93 4.83 -32.22 -4.78
N ARG A 94 4.71 -30.89 -4.88
CA ARG A 94 3.59 -30.22 -5.56
C ARG A 94 3.66 -30.35 -7.10
N PRO A 95 4.75 -29.94 -7.78
CA PRO A 95 4.94 -30.23 -9.20
C PRO A 95 4.77 -31.71 -9.57
N ILE A 96 5.23 -32.64 -8.71
CA ILE A 96 5.06 -34.09 -8.93
C ILE A 96 3.58 -34.46 -9.04
N ARG A 97 2.75 -34.02 -8.08
CA ARG A 97 1.29 -34.30 -8.10
C ARG A 97 0.59 -33.71 -9.32
N TRP A 98 1.07 -32.58 -9.81
CA TRP A 98 0.52 -31.94 -11.01
C TRP A 98 0.91 -32.67 -12.30
N LEU A 99 2.16 -33.11 -12.40
CA LEU A 99 2.62 -33.92 -13.51
C LEU A 99 1.90 -35.26 -13.55
N ASP A 100 1.77 -35.93 -12.40
CA ASP A 100 1.02 -37.19 -12.27
C ASP A 100 -0.43 -37.04 -12.73
N TYR A 101 -1.11 -35.94 -12.36
CA TYR A 101 -2.44 -35.63 -12.85
C TYR A 101 -2.49 -35.43 -14.37
N LEU A 102 -1.54 -34.68 -14.94
CA LEU A 102 -1.50 -34.41 -16.37
C LEU A 102 -1.22 -35.68 -17.18
N GLU A 103 -0.28 -36.51 -16.74
CA GLU A 103 0.15 -37.72 -17.45
C GLU A 103 -0.86 -38.87 -17.34
N SER A 104 -1.58 -38.97 -16.22
CA SER A 104 -2.63 -39.99 -16.04
C SER A 104 -3.91 -39.69 -16.83
N ASN A 105 -4.17 -38.42 -17.18
CA ASN A 105 -5.45 -38.02 -17.78
C ASN A 105 -5.33 -37.54 -19.25
N PHE A 106 -4.14 -37.18 -19.75
CA PHE A 106 -4.01 -36.49 -21.04
C PHE A 106 -2.77 -36.88 -21.85
N HIS A 107 -2.90 -36.91 -23.18
CA HIS A 107 -1.79 -37.06 -24.12
C HIS A 107 -1.37 -35.70 -24.70
N TYR A 108 -0.20 -35.21 -24.32
CA TYR A 108 0.28 -33.89 -24.72
C TYR A 108 1.77 -33.85 -25.08
N ARG A 109 2.15 -32.90 -25.95
CA ARG A 109 3.54 -32.58 -26.31
C ARG A 109 3.87 -31.14 -25.96
N VAL A 110 4.96 -30.90 -25.23
CA VAL A 110 5.43 -29.53 -24.91
C VAL A 110 6.41 -29.03 -25.97
N THR A 111 6.15 -27.86 -26.53
CA THR A 111 7.00 -27.16 -27.49
C THR A 111 7.35 -25.76 -26.96
N TYR A 112 8.59 -25.34 -27.22
CA TYR A 112 9.07 -24.01 -26.82
C TYR A 112 8.83 -23.01 -27.95
N LYS A 113 8.27 -21.84 -27.64
CA LYS A 113 8.14 -20.71 -28.58
C LYS A 113 8.69 -19.44 -27.91
N ARG A 114 9.53 -18.67 -28.63
CA ARG A 114 10.16 -17.44 -28.11
C ARG A 114 9.11 -16.34 -27.88
N GLY A 115 9.20 -15.64 -26.74
CA GLY A 115 8.15 -14.84 -26.11
C GLY A 115 7.63 -13.58 -26.82
N VAL A 116 8.10 -13.24 -28.02
CA VAL A 116 7.64 -12.02 -28.74
C VAL A 116 6.25 -12.22 -29.41
N SER A 117 5.70 -13.43 -29.38
CA SER A 117 4.40 -13.77 -30.02
C SER A 117 3.50 -14.66 -29.15
N ASN A 118 3.59 -14.51 -27.82
CA ASN A 118 2.73 -15.24 -26.87
C ASN A 118 1.41 -14.49 -26.65
N ILE A 119 0.31 -14.97 -27.25
CA ILE A 119 -1.03 -14.34 -27.14
C ILE A 119 -1.57 -14.46 -25.70
N ALA A 120 -1.11 -15.44 -24.91
CA ALA A 120 -1.52 -15.62 -23.51
C ALA A 120 -0.90 -14.58 -22.55
N ASP A 121 0.16 -13.86 -22.96
CA ASP A 121 0.81 -12.80 -22.16
C ASP A 121 -0.15 -11.63 -21.86
N ALA A 122 -1.07 -11.33 -22.79
CA ALA A 122 -2.10 -10.33 -22.57
C ALA A 122 -3.13 -10.74 -21.48
N LEU A 123 -3.26 -12.04 -21.19
CA LEU A 123 -4.21 -12.56 -20.20
C LEU A 123 -3.62 -12.68 -18.78
N THR A 124 -2.29 -12.74 -18.68
CA THR A 124 -1.55 -12.83 -17.40
C THR A 124 -1.20 -11.46 -16.85
N ARG A 125 -1.11 -10.46 -17.72
CA ARG A 125 -0.98 -9.06 -17.36
C ARG A 125 -2.39 -8.52 -17.16
N PRO A 126 -2.87 -8.34 -15.91
CA PRO A 126 -4.01 -7.45 -15.73
C PRO A 126 -3.64 -6.15 -16.44
N SER A 127 -4.49 -5.70 -17.35
CA SER A 127 -4.36 -4.40 -17.99
C SER A 127 -4.50 -3.33 -16.90
N VAL A 128 -3.42 -3.09 -16.16
CA VAL A 128 -3.25 -1.95 -15.27
C VAL A 128 -2.85 -0.72 -16.09
N HIS A 129 -2.67 -0.88 -17.40
CA HIS A 129 -2.45 0.21 -18.33
C HIS A 129 -3.44 0.09 -19.48
N THR A 130 -4.61 0.70 -19.33
CA THR A 130 -4.98 1.76 -20.30
C THR A 130 -3.68 2.53 -20.54
N ALA A 131 -3.15 2.50 -21.77
CA ALA A 131 -1.94 3.27 -22.11
C ALA A 131 -2.14 4.69 -21.55
N ALA A 132 -1.48 4.97 -20.42
CA ALA A 132 -1.70 6.22 -19.73
C ALA A 132 -1.19 7.28 -20.69
N ILE A 133 -2.07 8.20 -21.07
CA ILE A 133 -1.71 9.26 -21.99
C ILE A 133 -0.63 10.08 -21.26
N TRP A 134 0.58 10.07 -21.81
CA TRP A 134 1.65 10.89 -21.28
C TRP A 134 1.29 12.34 -21.50
N VAL A 135 1.16 13.08 -20.40
CA VAL A 135 0.89 14.51 -20.43
C VAL A 135 2.24 15.21 -20.33
N PRO A 136 2.63 16.04 -21.32
CA PRO A 136 3.83 16.85 -21.18
C PRO A 136 3.71 17.72 -19.92
N ALA A 137 4.81 17.90 -19.18
CA ALA A 137 4.87 18.62 -17.90
C ALA A 137 4.67 20.16 -18.05
N TYR A 138 3.65 20.57 -18.78
CA TYR A 138 3.18 21.94 -18.83
C TYR A 138 2.28 22.16 -17.61
N ARG A 139 2.79 22.97 -16.67
CA ARG A 139 2.10 23.27 -15.42
C ARG A 139 0.63 23.68 -15.61
N THR A 140 0.33 24.49 -16.62
CA THR A 140 -1.03 24.94 -16.93
C THR A 140 -1.96 23.80 -17.36
N LEU A 141 -1.46 22.82 -18.11
CA LEU A 141 -2.23 21.67 -18.56
C LEU A 141 -2.45 20.68 -17.40
N CYS A 142 -1.41 20.40 -16.62
CA CYS A 142 -1.51 19.57 -15.43
C CYS A 142 -2.50 20.16 -14.43
N GLU A 143 -2.43 21.48 -14.15
CA GLU A 143 -3.37 22.18 -13.28
C GLU A 143 -4.82 22.11 -13.81
N GLN A 144 -5.06 22.28 -15.11
CA GLN A 144 -6.40 22.14 -15.72
C GLN A 144 -6.96 20.72 -15.57
N MET A 145 -6.13 19.70 -15.79
CA MET A 145 -6.55 18.31 -15.64
C MET A 145 -6.86 17.96 -14.18
N ILE A 146 -6.08 18.48 -13.23
CA ILE A 146 -6.36 18.33 -11.80
C ILE A 146 -7.63 19.07 -11.43
N GLN A 147 -7.83 20.28 -11.94
CA GLN A 147 -9.06 21.07 -11.75
C GLN A 147 -10.29 20.31 -12.26
N GLU A 148 -10.26 19.75 -13.46
CA GLU A 148 -11.36 18.93 -13.99
C GLU A 148 -11.59 17.68 -13.13
N ALA A 149 -10.51 17.00 -12.72
CA ALA A 149 -10.58 15.81 -11.89
C ALA A 149 -10.96 16.07 -10.43
N HIS A 150 -10.84 17.28 -9.92
CA HIS A 150 -11.13 17.63 -8.52
C HIS A 150 -12.39 18.49 -8.35
N ASP A 151 -12.52 19.55 -9.15
CA ASP A 151 -13.52 20.61 -9.00
C ASP A 151 -14.77 20.38 -9.87
N SER A 152 -14.74 19.43 -10.81
CA SER A 152 -15.95 19.15 -11.60
C SER A 152 -17.07 18.61 -10.71
N ASN A 153 -18.31 18.93 -11.07
CA ASN A 153 -19.50 18.45 -10.34
C ASN A 153 -19.61 16.91 -10.32
N PHE A 154 -18.91 16.21 -11.20
CA PHE A 154 -18.85 14.75 -11.26
C PHE A 154 -17.70 14.14 -10.44
N SER A 155 -16.76 14.98 -9.99
CA SER A 155 -15.55 14.58 -9.26
C SER A 155 -15.68 14.65 -7.75
N GLY A 156 -16.67 15.38 -7.22
CA GLY A 156 -17.03 15.33 -5.80
C GLY A 156 -15.96 15.84 -4.83
N HIS A 157 -15.00 16.68 -5.29
CA HIS A 157 -13.96 17.25 -4.44
C HIS A 157 -13.25 16.22 -3.53
N TYR A 158 -12.87 15.06 -4.06
CA TYR A 158 -12.22 14.04 -3.22
C TYR A 158 -10.85 14.45 -2.68
N GLY A 159 -10.38 13.73 -1.66
CA GLY A 159 -9.02 13.91 -1.12
C GLY A 159 -7.93 13.47 -2.09
N ILE A 160 -6.69 13.83 -1.75
CA ILE A 160 -5.47 13.67 -2.57
C ILE A 160 -5.41 12.28 -3.23
N ASP A 161 -5.50 11.21 -2.45
CA ASP A 161 -5.39 9.84 -2.94
C ASP A 161 -6.42 9.47 -4.01
N LYS A 162 -7.68 9.86 -3.79
CA LYS A 162 -8.79 9.51 -4.70
C LYS A 162 -8.69 10.32 -5.99
N THR A 163 -8.35 11.60 -5.89
CA THR A 163 -8.11 12.47 -7.05
C THR A 163 -6.93 11.97 -7.88
N ALA A 164 -5.80 11.64 -7.24
CA ALA A 164 -4.62 11.11 -7.92
C ALA A 164 -4.92 9.77 -8.61
N LYS A 165 -5.59 8.84 -7.92
CA LYS A 165 -5.98 7.54 -8.50
C LYS A 165 -6.95 7.68 -9.67
N SER A 166 -7.87 8.66 -9.62
CA SER A 166 -8.78 8.96 -10.74
C SER A 166 -7.99 9.38 -11.99
N LEU A 167 -7.01 10.27 -11.82
CA LEU A 167 -6.13 10.74 -12.91
C LEU A 167 -5.21 9.63 -13.44
N CYS A 168 -4.55 8.90 -12.54
CA CYS A 168 -3.63 7.80 -12.87
C CYS A 168 -4.30 6.65 -13.63
N ARG A 169 -5.64 6.60 -13.67
CA ARG A 169 -6.38 5.62 -14.48
C ARG A 169 -6.14 5.81 -15.97
N ASN A 170 -6.01 7.06 -16.44
CA ASN A 170 -5.94 7.39 -17.86
C ASN A 170 -4.74 8.26 -18.24
N TYR A 171 -4.10 8.93 -17.28
CA TYR A 171 -3.07 9.94 -17.51
C TYR A 171 -1.83 9.70 -16.67
N TYR A 172 -0.68 10.12 -17.18
CA TYR A 172 0.60 10.04 -16.47
C TYR A 172 1.47 11.26 -16.77
N TRP A 173 2.01 11.86 -15.71
CA TRP A 173 3.17 12.76 -15.74
C TRP A 173 4.01 12.58 -14.46
N PRO A 174 5.31 12.91 -14.46
CA PRO A 174 6.22 12.57 -13.37
C PRO A 174 5.77 13.06 -11.98
N ASP A 175 5.26 14.30 -11.91
CA ASP A 175 4.92 14.97 -10.65
C ASP A 175 3.42 14.94 -10.28
N LEU A 176 2.61 14.08 -10.94
CA LEU A 176 1.16 13.99 -10.74
C LEU A 176 0.73 13.92 -9.26
N PRO A 177 1.31 13.06 -8.41
CA PRO A 177 0.91 13.00 -7.01
C PRO A 177 1.18 14.31 -6.26
N THR A 178 2.32 14.94 -6.55
CA THR A 178 2.76 16.20 -5.93
C THR A 178 1.88 17.36 -6.37
N ASP A 179 1.57 17.46 -7.66
CA ASP A 179 0.70 18.50 -8.21
C ASP A 179 -0.72 18.38 -7.66
N VAL A 180 -1.26 17.16 -7.58
CA VAL A 180 -2.58 16.89 -6.97
C VAL A 180 -2.58 17.28 -5.49
N GLN A 181 -1.53 16.93 -4.74
CA GLN A 181 -1.40 17.31 -3.35
C GLN A 181 -1.41 18.83 -3.18
N GLN A 182 -0.61 19.55 -3.97
CA GLN A 182 -0.55 21.01 -3.91
C GLN A 182 -1.91 21.64 -4.26
N TYR A 183 -2.59 21.15 -5.28
CA TYR A 183 -3.90 21.65 -5.69
C TYR A 183 -4.96 21.43 -4.59
N VAL A 184 -5.13 20.19 -4.13
CA VAL A 184 -6.17 19.82 -3.16
C VAL A 184 -5.94 20.48 -1.80
N THR A 185 -4.69 20.68 -1.38
CA THR A 185 -4.39 21.41 -0.14
C THR A 185 -4.70 22.91 -0.24
N SER A 186 -4.63 23.49 -1.44
CA SER A 186 -5.00 24.88 -1.70
C SER A 186 -6.50 25.11 -1.98
N CYS A 187 -7.28 24.06 -2.22
CA CYS A 187 -8.71 24.15 -2.57
C CYS A 187 -9.54 24.74 -1.42
N ALA A 188 -10.00 25.99 -1.56
CA ALA A 188 -10.77 26.69 -0.54
C ALA A 188 -12.07 25.97 -0.15
N THR A 189 -12.76 25.32 -1.09
CA THR A 189 -13.97 24.53 -0.82
C THR A 189 -13.66 23.35 0.11
N CYS A 190 -12.61 22.58 -0.18
CA CYS A 190 -12.18 21.47 0.66
C CYS A 190 -11.77 21.93 2.05
N GLN A 191 -10.97 23.00 2.15
CA GLN A 191 -10.47 23.51 3.44
C GLN A 191 -11.59 24.07 4.33
N ARG A 192 -12.67 24.61 3.74
CA ARG A 192 -13.81 25.14 4.49
C ARG A 192 -14.81 24.05 4.91
N MET A 193 -15.05 23.07 4.05
CA MET A 193 -16.16 22.12 4.22
C MET A 193 -15.75 20.80 4.89
N LYS A 194 -14.50 20.36 4.76
CA LYS A 194 -14.04 19.07 5.33
C LYS A 194 -13.53 19.28 6.76
N SER A 195 -14.08 18.53 7.72
CA SER A 195 -13.61 18.55 9.10
C SER A 195 -12.36 17.68 9.29
N SER A 196 -11.46 18.07 10.19
CA SER A 196 -10.13 17.48 10.39
C SER A 196 -10.07 16.26 11.34
N TRP A 197 -11.21 15.66 11.69
CA TRP A 197 -11.28 14.69 12.79
C TRP A 197 -11.89 13.35 12.36
N LEU A 198 -11.07 12.44 11.84
CA LEU A 198 -11.42 11.02 11.81
C LEU A 198 -10.95 10.38 13.11
N ARG A 199 -11.90 10.07 14.01
CA ARG A 199 -11.64 9.18 15.14
C ARG A 199 -11.22 7.81 14.61
N PRO A 200 -10.35 7.07 15.30
CA PRO A 200 -10.03 5.70 14.93
C PRO A 200 -11.32 4.87 14.88
N ALA A 201 -11.58 4.22 13.75
CA ALA A 201 -12.70 3.31 13.61
C ALA A 201 -12.55 2.19 14.65
N GLY A 202 -13.58 1.99 15.48
CA GLY A 202 -13.65 0.84 16.37
C GLY A 202 -13.55 -0.47 15.59
N LEU A 203 -13.11 -1.54 16.26
CA LEU A 203 -13.05 -2.88 15.71
C LEU A 203 -14.47 -3.33 15.29
N LEU A 204 -14.72 -3.34 13.98
CA LEU A 204 -15.91 -3.90 13.38
C LEU A 204 -15.70 -5.41 13.18
N HIS A 205 -16.66 -6.22 13.60
CA HIS A 205 -16.74 -7.62 13.18
C HIS A 205 -17.35 -7.68 11.78
N PRO A 206 -16.60 -8.04 10.72
CA PRO A 206 -17.14 -8.09 9.38
C PRO A 206 -18.08 -9.30 9.27
N LEU A 207 -19.34 -9.06 8.92
CA LEU A 207 -20.22 -10.11 8.40
C LEU A 207 -19.64 -10.68 7.10
N GLU A 208 -19.80 -11.99 6.87
CA GLU A 208 -19.31 -12.63 5.63
C GLU A 208 -19.83 -11.90 4.38
N PRO A 209 -18.95 -11.62 3.40
CA PRO A 209 -19.34 -10.94 2.17
C PRO A 209 -20.16 -11.88 1.27
N PRO A 210 -21.18 -11.38 0.57
CA PRO A 210 -21.95 -12.19 -0.37
C PRO A 210 -21.13 -12.59 -1.60
N SER A 211 -21.56 -13.65 -2.30
CA SER A 211 -20.80 -14.28 -3.41
C SER A 211 -20.94 -13.60 -4.77
N ARG A 212 -21.98 -12.76 -4.97
CA ARG A 212 -22.21 -12.04 -6.23
C ARG A 212 -22.74 -10.62 -5.97
N PRO A 213 -22.51 -9.66 -6.90
CA PRO A 213 -23.05 -8.31 -6.78
C PRO A 213 -24.56 -8.31 -6.63
N TRP A 214 -25.09 -7.37 -5.83
CA TRP A 214 -26.52 -7.15 -5.61
C TRP A 214 -27.27 -8.35 -5.00
N GLN A 215 -26.55 -9.35 -4.49
CA GLN A 215 -27.17 -10.47 -3.77
C GLN A 215 -27.72 -10.06 -2.41
N GLN A 216 -26.99 -9.19 -1.71
CA GLN A 216 -27.39 -8.66 -0.41
C GLN A 216 -27.12 -7.16 -0.39
N VAL A 217 -28.11 -6.38 0.03
CA VAL A 217 -28.02 -4.93 0.11
C VAL A 217 -28.29 -4.45 1.53
N THR A 218 -27.75 -3.29 1.88
CA THR A 218 -28.18 -2.53 3.05
C THR A 218 -29.08 -1.37 2.60
N MET A 219 -30.03 -0.97 3.45
CA MET A 219 -30.89 0.19 3.21
C MET A 219 -30.97 1.06 4.47
N ASP A 220 -30.99 2.37 4.27
CA ASP A 220 -31.07 3.36 5.34
C ASP A 220 -31.73 4.67 4.86
N PHE A 221 -32.26 5.45 5.80
CA PHE A 221 -32.85 6.76 5.53
C PHE A 221 -32.03 7.87 6.19
N VAL A 222 -31.43 8.72 5.36
CA VAL A 222 -30.85 9.99 5.83
C VAL A 222 -31.96 11.03 5.85
N THR A 223 -32.29 11.54 7.04
CA THR A 223 -33.39 12.50 7.27
C THR A 223 -32.87 13.82 7.82
N GLY A 224 -33.71 14.86 7.86
CA GLY A 224 -33.32 16.17 8.39
C GLY A 224 -32.59 17.07 7.38
N LEU A 225 -32.74 16.79 6.08
CA LEU A 225 -32.23 17.64 5.01
C LEU A 225 -33.16 18.84 4.78
N PRO A 226 -32.66 19.98 4.32
CA PRO A 226 -33.50 21.09 3.89
C PRO A 226 -34.43 20.63 2.74
N ALA A 227 -35.58 21.28 2.59
CA ALA A 227 -36.51 20.95 1.50
C ALA A 227 -35.84 21.19 0.14
N GLY A 228 -35.72 20.13 -0.67
CA GLY A 228 -35.19 20.17 -2.02
C GLY A 228 -36.16 20.79 -3.03
N SER A 229 -35.75 20.80 -4.30
CA SER A 229 -36.50 21.39 -5.42
C SER A 229 -37.92 20.82 -5.57
N SER A 230 -38.13 19.53 -5.28
CA SER A 230 -39.45 18.89 -5.30
C SER A 230 -40.11 18.78 -3.92
N GLY A 231 -39.54 19.45 -2.92
CA GLY A 231 -40.00 19.41 -1.53
C GLY A 231 -39.68 18.09 -0.82
N ASN A 232 -38.66 17.34 -1.27
CA ASN A 232 -38.13 16.18 -0.57
C ASN A 232 -37.19 16.64 0.56
N ASP A 233 -37.18 15.92 1.68
CA ASP A 233 -36.44 16.26 2.91
C ASP A 233 -35.66 15.06 3.50
N ALA A 234 -35.59 13.95 2.75
CA ALA A 234 -34.86 12.75 3.11
C ALA A 234 -34.27 12.02 1.87
N ILE A 235 -33.29 11.15 2.09
CA ILE A 235 -32.70 10.29 1.07
C ILE A 235 -32.81 8.83 1.51
N LEU A 236 -33.32 7.97 0.64
CA LEU A 236 -33.18 6.52 0.75
C LEU A 236 -31.81 6.13 0.17
N VAL A 237 -30.95 5.58 1.01
CA VAL A 237 -29.62 5.08 0.65
C VAL A 237 -29.68 3.56 0.56
N VAL A 238 -29.25 3.00 -0.58
CA VAL A 238 -29.17 1.54 -0.77
C VAL A 238 -27.77 1.18 -1.21
N VAL A 239 -27.10 0.26 -0.51
CA VAL A 239 -25.70 -0.10 -0.77
C VAL A 239 -25.56 -1.60 -1.01
N ASP A 240 -24.88 -1.99 -2.09
CA ASP A 240 -24.51 -3.38 -2.32
C ASP A 240 -23.37 -3.81 -1.37
N ARG A 241 -23.60 -4.91 -0.64
CA ARG A 241 -22.62 -5.40 0.35
C ARG A 241 -21.35 -5.96 -0.28
N LEU A 242 -21.35 -6.34 -1.56
CA LEU A 242 -20.13 -6.82 -2.23
C LEU A 242 -19.32 -5.66 -2.83
N THR A 243 -19.88 -5.00 -3.85
CA THR A 243 -19.19 -4.00 -4.69
C THR A 243 -19.05 -2.64 -4.01
N LYS A 244 -19.86 -2.39 -2.98
CA LYS A 244 -20.03 -1.08 -2.33
C LYS A 244 -20.65 -0.02 -3.23
N MET A 245 -21.28 -0.43 -4.34
CA MET A 245 -22.05 0.47 -5.18
C MET A 245 -23.27 0.95 -4.39
N ALA A 246 -23.54 2.26 -4.44
CA ALA A 246 -24.65 2.88 -3.73
C ALA A 246 -25.62 3.56 -4.70
N HIS A 247 -26.90 3.54 -4.35
CA HIS A 247 -27.93 4.35 -4.99
C HIS A 247 -28.56 5.30 -3.97
N PHE A 248 -28.79 6.54 -4.40
CA PHE A 248 -29.34 7.60 -3.57
C PHE A 248 -30.65 8.11 -4.19
N ALA A 249 -31.77 7.90 -3.51
CA ALA A 249 -33.08 8.29 -4.00
C ALA A 249 -33.74 9.33 -3.07
N ALA A 250 -34.03 10.53 -3.60
CA ALA A 250 -34.77 11.55 -2.87
C ALA A 250 -36.16 11.06 -2.45
N CYS A 251 -36.57 11.40 -1.23
CA CYS A 251 -37.87 11.08 -0.69
C CYS A 251 -38.28 12.07 0.41
N LYS A 252 -39.49 11.88 0.92
CA LYS A 252 -39.97 12.62 2.09
C LYS A 252 -39.72 11.83 3.37
N THR A 253 -39.44 12.52 4.48
CA THR A 253 -39.30 11.92 5.81
C THR A 253 -40.52 11.07 6.16
N LYS A 254 -41.71 11.51 5.74
CA LYS A 254 -43.01 10.83 5.95
C LYS A 254 -43.42 9.88 4.81
N ILE A 255 -42.47 9.35 4.02
CA ILE A 255 -42.75 8.37 2.97
C ILE A 255 -43.40 7.09 3.53
N THR A 256 -44.46 6.60 2.88
CA THR A 256 -45.14 5.37 3.31
C THR A 256 -44.38 4.11 2.86
N ALA A 257 -44.64 2.96 3.50
CA ALA A 257 -44.01 1.70 3.10
C ALA A 257 -44.28 1.34 1.62
N GLU A 258 -45.48 1.63 1.10
CA GLU A 258 -45.83 1.42 -0.30
C GLU A 258 -45.01 2.31 -1.24
N GLN A 259 -44.86 3.59 -0.89
CA GLN A 259 -44.04 4.53 -1.64
C GLN A 259 -42.56 4.14 -1.59
N THR A 260 -42.05 3.68 -0.44
CA THR A 260 -40.68 3.17 -0.29
C THR A 260 -40.45 1.95 -1.18
N THR A 261 -41.38 1.00 -1.22
CA THR A 261 -41.30 -0.16 -2.13
C THR A 261 -41.23 0.32 -3.59
N LYS A 262 -42.10 1.26 -4.00
CA LYS A 262 -42.08 1.81 -5.36
C LYS A 262 -40.75 2.49 -5.69
N LEU A 263 -40.19 3.25 -4.75
CA LEU A 263 -38.91 3.92 -4.90
C LEU A 263 -37.76 2.91 -5.06
N PHE A 264 -37.77 1.84 -4.25
CA PHE A 264 -36.79 0.75 -4.34
C PHE A 264 -36.89 -0.01 -5.67
N LEU A 265 -38.11 -0.34 -6.12
CA LEU A 265 -38.31 -1.01 -7.40
C LEU A 265 -37.79 -0.16 -8.57
N THR A 266 -38.08 1.15 -8.53
CA THR A 266 -37.72 2.09 -9.61
C THR A 266 -36.21 2.31 -9.71
N ASN A 267 -35.52 2.42 -8.57
CA ASN A 267 -34.11 2.79 -8.55
C ASN A 267 -33.17 1.58 -8.44
N ILE A 268 -33.60 0.48 -7.83
CA ILE A 268 -32.73 -0.68 -7.55
C ILE A 268 -33.10 -1.86 -8.44
N VAL A 269 -34.33 -2.38 -8.31
CA VAL A 269 -34.73 -3.62 -9.01
C VAL A 269 -34.70 -3.46 -10.52
N ARG A 270 -35.07 -2.28 -11.03
CA ARG A 270 -34.92 -1.90 -12.44
C ARG A 270 -33.50 -2.14 -12.98
N LEU A 271 -32.48 -1.86 -12.17
CA LEU A 271 -31.08 -1.88 -12.60
C LEU A 271 -30.41 -3.23 -12.34
N HIS A 272 -30.70 -3.84 -11.19
CA HIS A 272 -29.90 -4.96 -10.65
C HIS A 272 -30.71 -6.23 -10.35
N GLY A 273 -32.04 -6.15 -10.46
CA GLY A 273 -32.94 -7.23 -10.07
C GLY A 273 -33.21 -7.29 -8.56
N ILE A 274 -33.90 -8.35 -8.13
CA ILE A 274 -34.38 -8.50 -6.75
C ILE A 274 -33.26 -9.12 -5.88
N PRO A 275 -32.85 -8.49 -4.77
CA PRO A 275 -31.84 -9.03 -3.88
C PRO A 275 -32.38 -10.22 -3.07
N SER A 276 -31.50 -11.14 -2.69
CA SER A 276 -31.86 -12.29 -1.85
C SER A 276 -32.06 -11.93 -0.39
N ALA A 277 -31.39 -10.87 0.09
CA ALA A 277 -31.55 -10.35 1.42
C ALA A 277 -31.35 -8.83 1.47
N ILE A 278 -32.08 -8.19 2.37
CA ILE A 278 -32.00 -6.77 2.67
C ILE A 278 -31.69 -6.63 4.16
N SER A 279 -30.66 -5.87 4.51
CA SER A 279 -30.38 -5.47 5.88
C SER A 279 -30.80 -4.03 6.10
N SER A 280 -31.50 -3.76 7.20
CA SER A 280 -31.98 -2.42 7.54
C SER A 280 -31.94 -2.20 9.05
N ASP A 281 -31.98 -0.95 9.47
CA ASP A 281 -32.30 -0.59 10.85
C ASP A 281 -33.78 -0.92 11.21
N ARG A 282 -34.15 -0.69 12.47
CA ARG A 282 -35.52 -0.92 12.95
C ARG A 282 -36.44 0.28 12.73
N ASP A 283 -36.20 1.08 11.69
CA ASP A 283 -37.14 2.16 11.39
C ASP A 283 -38.57 1.59 11.24
N PRO A 284 -39.58 2.21 11.87
CA PRO A 284 -40.99 1.80 11.75
C PRO A 284 -41.45 1.60 10.30
N ARG A 285 -40.86 2.33 9.34
CA ARG A 285 -41.10 2.19 7.90
C ARG A 285 -40.69 0.81 7.38
N PHE A 286 -39.57 0.27 7.88
CA PHE A 286 -39.04 -1.04 7.50
C PHE A 286 -39.68 -2.21 8.24
N THR A 287 -40.19 -1.97 9.44
CA THR A 287 -40.85 -3.00 10.27
C THR A 287 -42.36 -3.14 9.99
N SER A 288 -42.91 -2.37 9.05
CA SER A 288 -44.33 -2.46 8.71
C SER A 288 -44.71 -3.85 8.18
N ASN A 289 -45.89 -4.34 8.58
CA ASN A 289 -46.45 -5.61 8.10
C ASN A 289 -46.55 -5.64 6.56
N PHE A 290 -46.80 -4.49 5.95
CA PHE A 290 -46.85 -4.35 4.50
C PHE A 290 -45.49 -4.66 3.86
N LEU A 291 -44.41 -4.01 4.30
CA LEU A 291 -43.10 -4.17 3.68
C LEU A 291 -42.53 -5.57 3.90
N THR A 292 -42.72 -6.12 5.11
CA THR A 292 -42.31 -7.49 5.45
C THR A 292 -43.00 -8.52 4.55
N LYS A 293 -44.32 -8.42 4.38
CA LYS A 293 -45.08 -9.31 3.48
C LYS A 293 -44.69 -9.11 2.02
N THR A 294 -44.46 -7.86 1.60
CA THR A 294 -44.06 -7.52 0.23
C THR A 294 -42.74 -8.19 -0.13
N TRP A 295 -41.70 -8.06 0.71
CA TRP A 295 -40.41 -8.70 0.45
C TRP A 295 -40.48 -10.23 0.54
N GLN A 296 -41.29 -10.77 1.45
CA GLN A 296 -41.54 -12.20 1.51
C GLN A 296 -42.17 -12.73 0.20
N GLN A 297 -43.08 -11.98 -0.43
CA GLN A 297 -43.65 -12.33 -1.74
C GLN A 297 -42.62 -12.28 -2.87
N TYR A 298 -41.68 -11.34 -2.83
CA TYR A 298 -40.57 -11.26 -3.78
C TYR A 298 -39.43 -12.26 -3.50
N GLY A 299 -39.54 -13.07 -2.43
CA GLY A 299 -38.52 -14.05 -2.05
C GLY A 299 -37.29 -13.46 -1.36
N THR A 300 -37.36 -12.21 -0.91
CA THR A 300 -36.26 -11.49 -0.24
C THR A 300 -36.38 -11.62 1.28
N ARG A 301 -35.26 -11.95 1.94
CA ARG A 301 -35.20 -12.01 3.42
C ARG A 301 -34.85 -10.64 4.00
N LEU A 302 -35.65 -10.16 4.97
CA LEU A 302 -35.38 -8.91 5.67
C LEU A 302 -34.63 -9.19 6.99
N HIS A 303 -33.45 -8.61 7.14
CA HIS A 303 -32.65 -8.64 8.36
C HIS A 303 -32.72 -7.27 9.04
N LEU A 304 -33.28 -7.22 10.25
CA LEU A 304 -33.35 -5.99 11.04
C LEU A 304 -32.21 -5.99 12.06
N SER A 305 -31.44 -4.90 12.13
CA SER A 305 -30.38 -4.75 13.14
C SER A 305 -30.97 -4.71 14.57
N THR A 306 -30.17 -5.07 15.58
CA THR A 306 -30.58 -4.94 16.99
C THR A 306 -30.29 -3.52 17.48
N ALA A 307 -31.18 -2.96 18.30
CA ALA A 307 -31.15 -1.55 18.75
C ALA A 307 -29.90 -1.11 19.53
N TYR A 308 -28.95 -2.02 19.79
CA TYR A 308 -27.73 -1.76 20.58
C TYR A 308 -26.44 -2.35 19.97
N HIS A 309 -26.44 -2.85 18.72
CA HIS A 309 -25.21 -3.22 18.00
C HIS A 309 -24.98 -2.38 16.73
N PRO A 310 -24.51 -1.12 16.86
CA PRO A 310 -24.05 -0.30 15.74
C PRO A 310 -22.89 -0.95 14.95
N GLN A 311 -22.27 -1.99 15.52
CA GLN A 311 -21.16 -2.75 14.91
C GLN A 311 -21.56 -3.58 13.68
N SER A 312 -22.85 -3.77 13.41
CA SER A 312 -23.32 -4.65 12.34
C SER A 312 -23.39 -3.95 10.97
N ASP A 313 -23.51 -2.61 10.95
CA ASP A 313 -23.71 -1.83 9.72
C ASP A 313 -22.86 -0.55 9.64
N GLY A 314 -21.61 -0.61 10.13
CA GLY A 314 -20.64 0.47 9.95
C GLY A 314 -20.28 0.75 8.47
N GLN A 315 -20.80 -0.04 7.53
CA GLN A 315 -20.61 0.18 6.09
C GLN A 315 -21.60 1.21 5.54
N THR A 316 -22.87 1.11 5.90
CA THR A 316 -23.88 2.11 5.51
C THR A 316 -23.58 3.46 6.17
N GLU A 317 -23.14 3.46 7.44
CA GLU A 317 -22.75 4.69 8.14
C GLU A 317 -21.63 5.45 7.42
N ARG A 318 -20.58 4.76 6.98
CA ARG A 318 -19.49 5.37 6.18
C ARG A 318 -19.98 5.87 4.82
N THR A 319 -20.95 5.18 4.22
CA THR A 319 -21.55 5.60 2.95
C THR A 319 -22.33 6.89 3.12
N ASN A 320 -23.16 6.99 4.17
CA ASN A 320 -23.90 8.20 4.51
C ASN A 320 -22.95 9.37 4.81
N GLN A 321 -21.90 9.15 5.61
CA GLN A 321 -20.90 10.19 5.90
C GLN A 321 -20.22 10.71 4.63
N THR A 322 -19.87 9.80 3.71
CA THR A 322 -19.26 10.19 2.42
C THR A 322 -20.26 10.96 1.56
N MET A 323 -21.51 10.51 1.47
CA MET A 323 -22.57 11.18 0.72
C MET A 323 -22.85 12.58 1.27
N GLU A 324 -22.99 12.74 2.59
CA GLU A 324 -23.17 14.05 3.24
C GLU A 324 -22.01 15.00 2.95
N GLN A 325 -20.78 14.49 2.99
CA GLN A 325 -19.61 15.27 2.63
C GLN A 325 -19.66 15.69 1.16
N LEU A 326 -20.03 14.80 0.25
CA LEU A 326 -20.19 15.12 -1.17
C LEU A 326 -21.22 16.23 -1.36
N ILE A 327 -22.41 16.11 -0.76
CA ILE A 327 -23.45 17.15 -0.79
C ILE A 327 -22.89 18.51 -0.35
N ARG A 328 -22.17 18.55 0.78
CA ARG A 328 -21.57 19.80 1.31
C ARG A 328 -20.53 20.41 0.38
N THR A 329 -19.81 19.59 -0.38
CA THR A 329 -18.76 20.07 -1.29
C THR A 329 -19.27 20.41 -2.68
N THR A 330 -20.32 19.74 -3.17
CA THR A 330 -20.85 19.96 -4.53
C THR A 330 -21.99 20.97 -4.56
N CYS A 331 -22.73 21.13 -3.46
CA CYS A 331 -23.88 22.03 -3.40
C CYS A 331 -23.48 23.32 -2.66
N THR A 332 -23.47 24.45 -3.37
CA THR A 332 -23.26 25.77 -2.75
C THR A 332 -24.50 26.28 -2.02
N ASP A 333 -25.69 25.98 -2.53
CA ASP A 333 -26.97 26.25 -1.87
C ASP A 333 -27.51 24.93 -1.27
N PRO A 334 -27.78 24.88 0.05
CA PRO A 334 -28.37 23.72 0.68
C PRO A 334 -29.67 23.23 0.05
N ALA A 335 -30.45 24.06 -0.67
CA ALA A 335 -31.70 23.62 -1.32
C ALA A 335 -31.50 22.82 -2.62
N GLN A 336 -30.30 22.84 -3.20
CA GLN A 336 -29.99 22.22 -4.51
C GLN A 336 -29.52 20.75 -4.41
N TRP A 337 -29.51 20.18 -3.21
CA TRP A 337 -29.01 18.82 -3.00
C TRP A 337 -29.78 17.78 -3.81
N GLU A 338 -31.09 17.98 -3.98
CA GLU A 338 -31.97 17.06 -4.69
C GLU A 338 -31.60 16.97 -6.18
N ASP A 339 -31.38 18.11 -6.84
CA ASP A 339 -31.00 18.17 -8.25
C ASP A 339 -29.57 17.64 -8.48
N SER A 340 -28.72 17.71 -7.46
CA SER A 340 -27.33 17.26 -7.49
C SER A 340 -27.15 15.76 -7.20
N LEU A 341 -28.19 15.06 -6.73
CA LEU A 341 -28.12 13.65 -6.33
C LEU A 341 -27.54 12.71 -7.40
N PRO A 342 -27.96 12.79 -8.69
CA PRO A 342 -27.39 11.91 -9.71
C PRO A 342 -25.89 12.11 -9.89
N LEU A 343 -25.40 13.34 -9.72
CA LEU A 343 -23.98 13.69 -9.82
C LEU A 343 -23.21 13.16 -8.61
N ILE A 344 -23.80 13.29 -7.42
CA ILE A 344 -23.24 12.75 -6.17
C ILE A 344 -23.15 11.22 -6.22
N GLU A 345 -24.20 10.55 -6.71
CA GLU A 345 -24.20 9.10 -6.89
C GLU A 345 -23.11 8.66 -7.88
N PHE A 346 -22.99 9.34 -9.01
CA PHE A 346 -21.96 9.07 -10.01
C PHE A 346 -20.55 9.30 -9.44
N ALA A 347 -20.33 10.41 -8.74
CA ALA A 347 -19.06 10.72 -8.10
C ALA A 347 -18.71 9.67 -7.03
N TYR A 348 -19.67 9.23 -6.23
CA TYR A 348 -19.50 8.19 -5.21
C TYR A 348 -19.06 6.86 -5.84
N ASN A 349 -19.82 6.39 -6.83
CA ASN A 349 -19.59 5.07 -7.44
C ASN A 349 -18.33 5.01 -8.32
N ASN A 350 -17.86 6.15 -8.84
CA ASN A 350 -16.61 6.22 -9.61
C ASN A 350 -15.35 6.41 -8.75
N ALA A 351 -15.49 6.79 -7.48
CA ALA A 351 -14.34 6.98 -6.61
C ALA A 351 -13.72 5.63 -6.19
N PRO A 352 -12.39 5.49 -6.19
CA PRO A 352 -11.74 4.27 -5.72
C PRO A 352 -12.00 4.04 -4.23
N SER A 353 -12.36 2.81 -3.85
CA SER A 353 -12.63 2.42 -2.47
C SER A 353 -11.52 1.50 -1.93
N ALA A 354 -11.01 1.79 -0.73
CA ALA A 354 -10.01 0.95 -0.06
C ALA A 354 -10.61 -0.30 0.62
N THR A 355 -11.95 -0.37 0.72
CA THR A 355 -12.67 -1.45 1.44
C THR A 355 -13.32 -2.46 0.48
N ALA A 356 -13.28 -2.20 -0.84
CA ALA A 356 -13.66 -3.18 -1.83
C ALA A 356 -12.55 -4.23 -1.97
N THR A 357 -12.93 -5.48 -2.27
CA THR A 357 -12.04 -6.65 -2.38
C THR A 357 -10.93 -6.45 -3.43
N GLN A 358 -11.06 -5.42 -4.26
CA GLN A 358 -10.07 -4.88 -5.18
C GLN A 358 -10.04 -3.37 -4.94
N SER A 359 -8.87 -2.73 -4.94
CA SER A 359 -8.66 -1.28 -4.77
C SER A 359 -9.17 -0.43 -5.96
N LEU A 360 -10.30 -0.83 -6.54
CA LEU A 360 -10.99 -0.24 -7.68
C LEU A 360 -12.21 0.56 -7.19
N SER A 361 -12.81 1.33 -8.09
CA SER A 361 -14.08 2.01 -7.81
C SER A 361 -15.24 1.01 -7.74
N PRO A 362 -16.29 1.26 -6.93
CA PRO A 362 -17.47 0.41 -6.89
C PRO A 362 -18.08 0.11 -8.27
N ALA A 363 -18.04 1.09 -9.19
CA ALA A 363 -18.52 0.93 -10.56
C ALA A 363 -17.70 -0.05 -11.42
N HIS A 364 -16.40 -0.24 -11.13
CA HIS A 364 -15.50 -1.07 -11.95
C HIS A 364 -15.71 -2.57 -11.80
N ASP A 365 -16.27 -3.02 -10.67
CA ASP A 365 -16.55 -4.44 -10.40
C ASP A 365 -17.83 -4.94 -11.11
N THR A 366 -18.56 -4.03 -11.77
CA THR A 366 -19.72 -4.34 -12.62
C THR A 366 -19.41 -3.91 -14.05
N THR A 367 -19.49 -4.84 -15.00
CA THR A 367 -18.98 -4.68 -16.37
C THR A 367 -19.70 -3.64 -17.25
N ARG A 368 -20.48 -2.69 -16.70
CA ARG A 368 -21.20 -1.66 -17.46
C ARG A 368 -21.47 -0.40 -16.63
N VAL A 369 -20.59 0.60 -16.68
CA VAL A 369 -20.94 1.99 -16.37
C VAL A 369 -20.23 2.93 -17.37
N PRO A 370 -20.91 3.96 -17.92
CA PRO A 370 -20.30 4.94 -18.82
C PRO A 370 -19.14 5.67 -18.13
N GLN A 371 -18.03 5.83 -18.84
CA GLN A 371 -16.91 6.63 -18.39
C GLN A 371 -17.23 8.12 -18.57
N VAL A 372 -16.63 8.99 -17.75
CA VAL A 372 -16.57 10.43 -18.06
C VAL A 372 -15.80 10.55 -19.37
N HIS A 373 -16.49 10.88 -20.46
CA HIS A 373 -15.82 11.40 -21.65
C HIS A 373 -15.36 12.81 -21.29
N SER A 374 -14.09 12.98 -20.91
CA SER A 374 -13.50 14.31 -20.73
C SER A 374 -13.71 15.10 -22.03
N ALA A 375 -14.02 16.38 -21.91
CA ALA A 375 -14.27 17.26 -23.06
C ALA A 375 -13.08 17.30 -24.05
N PHE A 376 -11.88 16.88 -23.63
CA PHE A 376 -10.70 16.72 -24.50
C PHE A 376 -10.79 15.60 -25.54
N SER A 377 -11.80 14.71 -25.51
CA SER A 377 -11.95 13.65 -26.52
C SER A 377 -12.56 14.14 -27.84
N LEU A 378 -13.20 15.31 -27.89
CA LEU A 378 -13.95 15.77 -29.07
C LEU A 378 -13.78 17.30 -29.28
N ALA A 379 -12.80 17.64 -30.13
CA ALA A 379 -12.52 18.92 -30.81
C ALA A 379 -11.52 19.91 -30.18
N PRO A 380 -10.67 20.59 -30.99
CA PRO A 380 -9.91 20.04 -32.11
C PRO A 380 -8.43 20.45 -32.05
N LEU A 381 -7.53 19.50 -32.40
CA LEU A 381 -6.14 19.76 -32.78
C LEU A 381 -5.98 20.85 -33.89
N ALA A 382 -7.06 21.25 -34.54
CA ALA A 382 -7.09 22.31 -35.57
C ALA A 382 -6.94 23.74 -35.02
N ALA A 383 -7.17 24.00 -33.73
CA ALA A 383 -7.12 25.38 -33.20
C ALA A 383 -5.69 25.86 -32.86
N LEU A 384 -4.70 24.96 -32.79
CA LEU A 384 -3.31 25.32 -32.51
C LEU A 384 -2.46 25.58 -33.77
N GLU A 385 -2.96 25.31 -34.97
CA GLU A 385 -2.22 25.54 -36.23
C GLU A 385 -2.23 27.01 -36.69
N CYS A 386 -3.06 27.89 -36.11
CA CYS A 386 -3.27 29.24 -36.64
C CYS A 386 -2.36 30.34 -36.04
N SER A 387 -1.49 30.04 -35.07
CA SER A 387 -0.70 31.08 -34.37
C SER A 387 0.83 30.94 -34.44
N LEU A 388 1.36 30.05 -35.29
CA LEU A 388 2.80 29.88 -35.50
C LEU A 388 3.18 29.96 -36.99
N SER A 389 2.69 30.97 -37.68
CA SER A 389 3.26 31.37 -38.98
C SER A 389 4.44 32.32 -38.73
N HIS A 390 5.64 31.77 -38.48
CA HIS A 390 6.95 32.36 -38.80
C HIS A 390 8.08 31.61 -38.09
N THR A 391 8.40 30.40 -38.55
CA THR A 391 9.77 29.83 -38.46
C THR A 391 9.96 28.82 -39.60
N PRO A 392 11.18 28.70 -40.19
CA PRO A 392 11.42 27.83 -41.35
C PRO A 392 11.31 26.34 -40.98
N PRO A 393 11.00 25.45 -41.95
CA PRO A 393 10.71 24.06 -41.64
C PRO A 393 11.97 23.32 -41.16
N PRO A 394 11.86 22.46 -40.12
CA PRO A 394 12.92 21.53 -39.77
C PRO A 394 13.04 20.40 -40.83
N PRO A 395 14.21 19.76 -40.97
CA PRO A 395 14.45 18.73 -41.97
C PRO A 395 13.60 17.47 -41.72
N PRO A 396 13.37 16.62 -42.73
CA PRO A 396 12.46 15.49 -42.65
C PRO A 396 12.87 14.50 -41.55
N PHE A 397 11.86 14.03 -40.81
CA PHE A 397 11.96 12.98 -39.79
C PHE A 397 12.71 11.77 -40.33
N VAL A 398 13.96 11.61 -39.89
CA VAL A 398 14.69 10.35 -39.98
C VAL A 398 14.25 9.51 -38.79
N PHE A 399 13.59 8.38 -39.06
CA PHE A 399 13.45 7.30 -38.09
C PHE A 399 14.85 6.85 -37.67
N LEU A 400 15.32 7.29 -36.50
CA LEU A 400 16.52 6.73 -35.89
C LEU A 400 16.14 5.46 -35.12
N PRO A 401 16.81 4.32 -35.38
CA PRO A 401 16.59 3.10 -34.63
C PRO A 401 17.02 3.30 -33.18
N ALA A 402 16.20 2.82 -32.26
CA ALA A 402 16.46 2.77 -30.83
C ALA A 402 17.68 1.87 -30.54
N ALA A 403 18.88 2.44 -30.67
CA ALA A 403 20.14 1.80 -30.30
C ALA A 403 21.19 2.88 -29.99
N MET A 404 20.92 3.74 -29.00
CA MET A 404 21.98 4.43 -28.26
C MET A 404 21.63 4.32 -26.78
N GLY A 405 22.52 3.65 -26.05
CA GLY A 405 22.38 3.34 -24.64
C GLY A 405 22.19 4.60 -23.80
N PHE A 406 21.04 4.67 -23.16
CA PHE A 406 20.90 5.34 -21.87
C PHE A 406 20.74 4.24 -20.83
N GLU A 407 21.86 3.83 -20.25
CA GLU A 407 21.88 3.20 -18.94
C GLU A 407 21.46 4.27 -17.92
N GLY A 408 20.16 4.32 -17.66
CA GLY A 408 19.57 5.14 -16.62
C GLY A 408 18.33 4.44 -16.13
N GLU A 409 18.50 3.54 -15.18
CA GLU A 409 17.38 2.93 -14.45
C GLU A 409 16.50 4.04 -13.85
N ALA A 410 15.37 4.34 -14.49
CA ALA A 410 14.30 5.11 -13.89
C ALA A 410 13.64 4.23 -12.83
N ARG A 411 14.21 4.22 -11.62
CA ARG A 411 13.53 3.71 -10.42
C ARG A 411 12.28 4.55 -10.19
N VAL A 412 11.12 3.94 -10.37
CA VAL A 412 9.85 4.46 -9.87
C VAL A 412 9.95 4.48 -8.34
N VAL A 413 10.29 5.63 -7.77
CA VAL A 413 10.21 5.87 -6.32
C VAL A 413 8.75 6.17 -6.02
N VAL A 414 8.02 5.16 -5.58
CA VAL A 414 6.73 5.34 -4.92
C VAL A 414 7.02 6.10 -3.61
N GLU A 415 6.79 7.42 -3.57
CA GLU A 415 6.80 8.16 -2.30
C GLU A 415 5.60 7.72 -1.46
N LYS A 416 5.84 6.68 -0.67
CA LYS A 416 5.03 6.27 0.48
C LYS A 416 4.88 7.49 1.39
N GLU A 417 3.66 7.91 1.73
CA GLU A 417 3.38 9.00 2.68
C GLU A 417 4.42 9.01 3.81
N THR A 418 5.36 9.97 3.76
CA THR A 418 6.50 9.94 4.67
C THR A 418 6.08 10.53 5.99
N ILE A 419 5.60 9.68 6.87
CA ILE A 419 5.66 9.95 8.31
C ILE A 419 7.11 10.34 8.63
N ALA A 420 7.28 11.46 9.34
CA ALA A 420 8.58 11.99 9.72
C ALA A 420 9.48 10.89 10.31
N ASP A 421 10.76 10.94 9.98
CA ASP A 421 11.72 9.96 10.44
C ASP A 421 12.08 10.12 11.91
N PRO A 422 11.83 9.13 12.78
CA PRO A 422 12.18 9.24 14.18
C PRO A 422 13.66 8.92 14.43
N ALA A 423 14.38 8.28 13.47
CA ALA A 423 15.78 7.91 13.63
C ALA A 423 16.71 9.10 13.98
N PRO A 424 16.59 10.29 13.34
CA PRO A 424 17.37 11.46 13.75
C PRO A 424 17.12 11.86 15.21
N LEU A 425 15.87 11.80 15.69
CA LEU A 425 15.56 12.11 17.09
C LEU A 425 16.23 11.10 18.04
N GLY A 426 16.14 9.80 17.72
CA GLY A 426 16.77 8.75 18.52
C GLY A 426 18.29 8.88 18.58
N LEU A 427 18.95 9.19 17.46
CA LEU A 427 20.39 9.40 17.37
C LEU A 427 20.85 10.69 18.06
N ALA A 428 20.11 11.79 17.94
CA ALA A 428 20.43 13.04 18.64
C ALA A 428 20.32 12.88 20.16
N ALA A 429 19.28 12.17 20.62
CA ALA A 429 19.06 11.90 22.03
C ALA A 429 20.16 11.01 22.62
N PHE A 430 20.52 9.94 21.90
CA PHE A 430 21.67 9.10 22.24
C PHE A 430 22.97 9.90 22.31
N ALA A 431 23.26 10.71 21.28
CA ALA A 431 24.49 11.49 21.18
C ALA A 431 24.65 12.46 22.35
N LEU A 432 23.60 13.22 22.68
CA LEU A 432 23.64 14.21 23.76
C LEU A 432 23.94 13.55 25.10
N THR A 433 23.23 12.49 25.46
CA THR A 433 23.45 11.82 26.75
C THR A 433 24.81 11.11 26.81
N THR A 434 25.21 10.46 25.71
CA THR A 434 26.51 9.79 25.61
C THR A 434 27.66 10.80 25.74
N TYR A 435 27.56 11.95 25.07
CA TYR A 435 28.55 13.02 25.16
C TYR A 435 28.76 13.47 26.60
N VAL A 436 27.68 13.76 27.34
CA VAL A 436 27.80 14.31 28.69
C VAL A 436 28.34 13.29 29.70
N LEU A 437 27.88 12.02 29.64
CA LEU A 437 28.44 10.96 30.49
C LEU A 437 29.92 10.70 30.14
N CYS A 438 30.26 10.66 28.86
CA CYS A 438 31.62 10.34 28.44
C CYS A 438 32.59 11.50 28.65
N ALA A 439 32.12 12.75 28.57
CA ALA A 439 32.84 13.93 29.02
C ALA A 439 33.13 13.87 30.53
N HIS A 440 32.18 13.39 31.33
CA HIS A 440 32.44 13.15 32.76
C HIS A 440 33.53 12.08 32.96
N ASN A 441 33.45 10.93 32.25
CA ASN A 441 34.47 9.87 32.30
C ASN A 441 35.86 10.35 31.81
N ALA A 442 35.90 11.33 30.92
CA ALA A 442 37.13 11.98 30.45
C ALA A 442 37.66 13.08 31.40
N GLY A 443 36.95 13.38 32.48
CA GLY A 443 37.29 14.44 33.45
C GLY A 443 36.93 15.86 33.00
N TRP A 444 36.07 16.00 31.99
CA TRP A 444 35.68 17.30 31.41
C TRP A 444 34.37 17.85 31.99
N ALA A 445 33.55 17.02 32.62
CA ALA A 445 32.22 17.41 33.12
C ALA A 445 31.97 16.94 34.58
N PRO A 446 31.15 17.67 35.35
CA PRO A 446 30.81 17.32 36.72
C PRO A 446 29.90 16.08 36.83
N ASP A 447 29.88 15.48 38.03
CA ASP A 447 29.44 14.10 38.33
C ASP A 447 27.94 13.78 38.05
N VAL A 448 27.06 14.79 38.00
CA VAL A 448 25.60 14.56 38.10
C VAL A 448 24.80 15.08 36.91
N ILE A 449 25.37 15.95 36.07
CA ILE A 449 24.61 16.66 35.03
C ILE A 449 24.02 15.73 33.96
N TRP A 450 24.62 14.56 33.75
CA TRP A 450 24.16 13.57 32.78
C TRP A 450 22.93 12.77 33.25
N VAL A 451 22.61 12.73 34.55
CA VAL A 451 21.51 11.90 35.08
C VAL A 451 20.15 12.35 34.55
N GLY A 452 19.89 13.67 34.52
CA GLY A 452 18.66 14.21 33.94
C GLY A 452 18.53 13.91 32.43
N LEU A 453 19.64 14.02 31.70
CA LEU A 453 19.70 13.70 30.28
C LEU A 453 19.50 12.19 30.03
N ALA A 454 19.97 11.34 30.93
CA ALA A 454 19.74 9.90 30.87
C ALA A 454 18.26 9.55 30.98
N PHE A 455 17.49 10.22 31.84
CA PHE A 455 16.05 9.94 31.92
C PHE A 455 15.25 10.51 30.75
N PHE A 456 15.44 11.79 30.43
CA PHE A 456 14.53 12.50 29.54
C PHE A 456 14.94 12.39 28.06
N TYR A 457 16.22 12.51 27.75
CA TYR A 457 16.72 12.46 26.38
C TYR A 457 17.11 11.04 25.99
N GLY A 458 18.23 10.55 26.50
CA GLY A 458 18.74 9.21 26.22
C GLY A 458 17.77 8.09 26.62
N GLY A 459 16.89 8.35 27.59
CA GLY A 459 15.86 7.41 28.04
C GLY A 459 14.56 7.55 27.28
N LEU A 460 13.70 8.49 27.72
CA LEU A 460 12.33 8.65 27.22
C LEU A 460 12.27 9.04 25.74
N ALA A 461 12.98 10.10 25.32
CA ALA A 461 12.93 10.53 23.92
C ALA A 461 13.47 9.47 22.96
N GLN A 462 14.57 8.80 23.33
CA GLN A 462 15.13 7.70 22.55
C GLN A 462 14.19 6.48 22.50
N LEU A 463 13.57 6.11 23.63
CA LEU A 463 12.58 5.03 23.67
C LEU A 463 11.38 5.33 22.76
N LEU A 464 10.85 6.56 22.82
CA LEU A 464 9.73 6.99 21.97
C LEU A 464 10.10 6.97 20.49
N ALA A 465 11.32 7.38 20.13
CA ALA A 465 11.82 7.26 18.76
C ALA A 465 11.83 5.78 18.30
N GLY A 466 12.29 4.86 19.16
CA GLY A 466 12.25 3.42 18.87
C GLY A 466 10.83 2.86 18.75
N MET A 467 9.89 3.28 19.61
CA MET A 467 8.48 2.86 19.49
C MET A 467 7.86 3.33 18.18
N TRP A 468 8.29 4.48 17.65
CA TRP A 468 7.79 4.99 16.39
C TRP A 468 8.34 4.23 15.17
N GLU A 469 9.56 3.68 15.27
CA GLU A 469 10.15 2.84 14.21
C GLU A 469 9.31 1.57 13.93
N PHE A 470 8.53 1.07 14.90
CA PHE A 470 7.57 -0.01 14.65
C PHE A 470 6.54 0.35 13.59
N LYS A 471 6.05 1.59 13.58
CA LYS A 471 5.10 2.07 12.57
C LYS A 471 5.73 2.11 11.16
N LYS A 472 7.06 2.17 11.09
CA LYS A 472 7.83 2.16 9.84
C LYS A 472 8.27 0.76 9.38
N ASN A 473 7.96 -0.30 10.13
CA ASN A 473 8.49 -1.65 9.92
C ASN A 473 10.04 -1.69 9.93
N ASN A 474 10.69 -0.82 10.70
CA ASN A 474 12.15 -0.81 10.86
C ASN A 474 12.53 -1.54 12.16
N THR A 475 12.70 -2.86 12.09
CA THR A 475 13.03 -3.68 13.25
C THR A 475 14.38 -3.29 13.86
N PHE A 476 15.38 -2.96 13.04
CA PHE A 476 16.70 -2.54 13.52
C PHE A 476 16.61 -1.26 14.37
N GLY A 477 15.99 -0.21 13.83
CA GLY A 477 15.81 1.07 14.54
C GLY A 477 14.97 0.92 15.81
N ALA A 478 13.88 0.16 15.74
CA ALA A 478 13.02 -0.09 16.90
C ALA A 478 13.79 -0.81 18.02
N THR A 479 14.49 -1.90 17.71
CA THR A 479 15.27 -2.65 18.69
C THR A 479 16.43 -1.82 19.25
N ALA A 480 17.16 -1.07 18.41
CA ALA A 480 18.27 -0.24 18.86
C ALA A 480 17.80 0.87 19.82
N PHE A 481 16.93 1.76 19.35
CA PHE A 481 16.55 2.95 20.12
C PHE A 481 15.77 2.61 21.38
N SER A 482 14.93 1.57 21.36
CA SER A 482 14.21 1.15 22.57
C SER A 482 15.13 0.51 23.60
N THR A 483 16.09 -0.30 23.19
CA THR A 483 17.05 -0.93 24.13
C THR A 483 18.01 0.09 24.73
N TYR A 484 18.55 1.02 23.94
CA TYR A 484 19.38 2.11 24.48
C TYR A 484 18.55 3.12 25.29
N GLY A 485 17.27 3.34 24.96
CA GLY A 485 16.33 4.06 25.81
C GLY A 485 16.20 3.42 27.19
N ALA A 486 16.00 2.09 27.22
CA ALA A 486 15.94 1.33 28.46
C ALA A 486 17.28 1.32 29.22
N PHE A 487 18.42 1.28 28.53
CA PHE A 487 19.76 1.41 29.12
C PHE A 487 19.88 2.67 29.97
N TRP A 488 19.56 3.83 29.38
CA TRP A 488 19.73 5.11 30.04
C TRP A 488 18.75 5.30 31.20
N MET A 489 17.51 4.84 31.07
CA MET A 489 16.56 4.84 32.19
C MET A 489 17.02 3.92 33.32
N GLY A 490 17.53 2.73 33.01
CA GLY A 490 18.04 1.79 34.01
C GLY A 490 19.26 2.33 34.75
N LEU A 491 20.24 2.87 34.02
CA LEU A 491 21.45 3.47 34.59
C LEU A 491 21.12 4.73 35.41
N GLY A 492 20.28 5.62 34.87
CA GLY A 492 19.83 6.82 35.56
C GLY A 492 19.06 6.50 36.84
N PHE A 493 18.20 5.47 36.82
CA PHE A 493 17.45 5.01 37.99
C PHE A 493 18.36 4.44 39.07
N PHE A 494 19.35 3.63 38.71
CA PHE A 494 20.33 3.14 39.67
C PHE A 494 21.09 4.29 40.35
N VAL A 495 21.58 5.26 39.58
CA VAL A 495 22.29 6.44 40.13
C VAL A 495 21.37 7.31 40.99
N LEU A 496 20.11 7.49 40.59
CA LEU A 496 19.12 8.22 41.38
C LEU A 496 18.87 7.55 42.75
N LEU A 497 18.70 6.22 42.78
CA LEU A 497 18.52 5.47 44.03
C LEU A 497 19.73 5.58 44.95
N LYS A 498 20.94 5.65 44.38
CA LYS A 498 22.18 5.89 45.14
C LYS A 498 22.21 7.30 45.74
N ILE A 499 21.93 8.34 44.93
CA ILE A 499 21.91 9.74 45.39
C ILE A 499 20.87 9.95 46.51
N LEU A 500 19.72 9.28 46.41
CA LEU A 500 18.65 9.31 47.42
C LEU A 500 18.93 8.45 48.65
N GLY A 501 20.04 7.71 48.69
CA GLY A 501 20.46 6.89 49.84
C GLY A 501 19.70 5.57 50.02
N TYR A 502 18.91 5.13 49.03
CA TYR A 502 18.20 3.86 49.05
C TYR A 502 19.10 2.65 48.74
N VAL A 503 20.23 2.89 48.06
CA VAL A 503 21.24 1.88 47.76
C VAL A 503 22.52 2.21 48.53
N LYS A 504 22.87 1.34 49.48
CA LYS A 504 24.11 1.43 50.27
C LYS A 504 25.06 0.33 49.81
N LEU A 505 25.83 0.61 48.77
CA LEU A 505 26.85 -0.29 48.23
C LEU A 505 28.22 0.37 48.39
N GLU A 506 29.24 -0.44 48.68
CA GLU A 506 30.62 0.01 48.68
C GLU A 506 31.05 0.41 47.25
N PRO A 507 31.98 1.38 47.07
CA PRO A 507 32.41 1.81 45.74
C PRO A 507 32.93 0.67 44.84
N SER A 508 33.53 -0.37 45.44
CA SER A 508 33.98 -1.57 44.73
C SER A 508 32.84 -2.36 44.10
N ASP A 509 31.73 -2.50 44.83
CA ASP A 509 30.57 -3.29 44.41
C ASP A 509 29.80 -2.56 43.30
N ILE A 510 29.83 -1.22 43.33
CA ILE A 510 29.25 -0.37 42.29
C ILE A 510 30.03 -0.51 40.98
N SER A 511 31.37 -0.49 41.06
CA SER A 511 32.23 -0.69 39.88
C SER A 511 32.00 -2.08 39.28
N GLU A 512 31.88 -3.12 40.11
CA GLU A 512 31.59 -4.48 39.63
C GLU A 512 30.20 -4.60 38.99
N ALA A 513 29.18 -4.03 39.63
CA ALA A 513 27.81 -4.02 39.09
C ALA A 513 27.73 -3.27 37.75
N LEU A 514 28.41 -2.13 37.62
CA LEU A 514 28.51 -1.37 36.37
C LEU A 514 29.27 -2.16 35.31
N GLY A 515 30.34 -2.89 35.68
CA GLY A 515 31.07 -3.78 34.78
C GLY A 515 30.15 -4.85 34.17
N TRP A 516 29.36 -5.53 35.00
CA TRP A 516 28.39 -6.52 34.53
C TRP A 516 27.30 -5.91 33.66
N PHE A 517 26.73 -4.77 34.09
CA PHE A 517 25.72 -4.05 33.33
C PHE A 517 26.22 -3.66 31.92
N LEU A 518 27.42 -3.06 31.84
CA LEU A 518 28.03 -2.66 30.58
C LEU A 518 28.44 -3.87 29.71
N SER A 519 28.85 -4.99 30.31
CA SER A 519 29.18 -6.22 29.57
C SER A 519 27.96 -6.83 28.85
N GLY A 520 26.77 -6.75 29.45
CA GLY A 520 25.54 -7.18 28.80
C GLY A 520 25.21 -6.32 27.57
N PHE A 521 25.41 -5.01 27.69
CA PHE A 521 25.22 -4.07 26.58
C PHE A 521 26.31 -4.16 25.52
N PHE A 522 27.53 -4.54 25.88
CA PHE A 522 28.57 -4.89 24.92
C PHE A 522 28.10 -6.06 24.04
N ILE A 523 27.64 -7.17 24.63
CA ILE A 523 27.12 -8.32 23.86
C ILE A 523 25.96 -7.91 22.95
N PHE A 524 25.03 -7.08 23.47
CA PHE A 524 23.94 -6.54 22.67
C PHE A 524 24.45 -5.71 21.49
N ASN A 525 25.39 -4.81 21.75
CA ASN A 525 25.98 -3.95 20.72
C ASN A 525 26.78 -4.75 19.69
N SER A 526 27.46 -5.84 20.08
CA SER A 526 28.22 -6.68 19.15
C SER A 526 27.33 -7.23 18.04
N TYR A 527 26.18 -7.82 18.37
CA TYR A 527 25.28 -8.36 17.34
C TYR A 527 24.55 -7.24 16.58
N MET A 528 24.23 -6.12 17.24
CA MET A 528 23.64 -4.97 16.56
C MET A 528 24.62 -4.31 15.60
N THR A 529 25.93 -4.36 15.87
CA THR A 529 26.99 -3.91 14.96
C THR A 529 27.03 -4.75 13.69
N ILE A 530 26.81 -6.07 13.81
CA ILE A 530 26.66 -6.96 12.65
C ILE A 530 25.43 -6.55 11.83
N CYS A 531 24.29 -6.32 12.48
CA CYS A 531 23.08 -5.82 11.81
C CYS A 531 23.31 -4.44 11.16
N ALA A 532 24.10 -3.57 11.79
CA ALA A 532 24.42 -2.23 11.29
C ALA A 532 25.27 -2.25 10.00
N LEU A 533 25.89 -3.39 9.64
CA LEU A 533 26.52 -3.56 8.33
C LEU A 533 25.51 -3.40 7.17
N MET A 534 24.23 -3.63 7.45
CA MET A 534 23.12 -3.43 6.51
C MET A 534 22.50 -2.02 6.59
N ALA A 535 22.95 -1.19 7.54
CA ALA A 535 22.54 0.21 7.68
C ALA A 535 23.49 1.14 6.90
N SER A 536 23.40 2.46 7.11
CA SER A 536 24.35 3.41 6.51
C SER A 536 25.73 3.31 7.17
N GLN A 537 26.79 3.71 6.47
CA GLN A 537 28.15 3.71 7.04
C GLN A 537 28.26 4.65 8.24
N ALA A 538 27.51 5.76 8.22
CA ALA A 538 27.42 6.66 9.36
C ALA A 538 26.83 5.97 10.59
N VAL A 539 25.76 5.17 10.43
CA VAL A 539 25.18 4.38 11.54
C VAL A 539 26.12 3.27 11.97
N LEU A 540 26.74 2.54 11.03
CA LEU A 540 27.74 1.53 11.35
C LEU A 540 28.90 2.11 12.17
N LEU A 541 29.40 3.30 11.81
CA LEU A 541 30.45 3.98 12.55
C LEU A 541 30.04 4.25 14.00
N VAL A 542 28.79 4.64 14.25
CA VAL A 542 28.26 4.79 15.62
C VAL A 542 28.36 3.49 16.39
N PHE A 543 27.92 2.37 15.82
CA PHE A 543 27.94 1.07 16.49
C PHE A 543 29.36 0.53 16.73
N VAL A 544 30.28 0.73 15.78
CA VAL A 544 31.69 0.35 15.93
C VAL A 544 32.38 1.17 17.02
N LEU A 545 32.19 2.50 17.03
CA LEU A 545 32.76 3.35 18.08
C LEU A 545 32.14 3.02 19.44
N LEU A 546 30.82 2.78 19.48
CA LEU A 546 30.11 2.36 20.70
C LEU A 546 30.62 1.02 21.24
N GLU A 547 30.98 0.07 20.37
CA GLU A 547 31.58 -1.21 20.76
C GLU A 547 32.91 -0.97 21.49
N LEU A 548 33.77 -0.12 20.93
CA LEU A 548 35.05 0.24 21.54
C LEU A 548 34.87 1.00 22.84
N THR A 549 33.90 1.91 22.91
CA THR A 549 33.53 2.62 24.14
C THR A 549 33.09 1.64 25.22
N LEU A 550 32.14 0.75 24.93
CA LEU A 550 31.64 -0.23 25.89
C LEU A 550 32.77 -1.17 26.35
N LEU A 551 33.63 -1.62 25.42
CA LEU A 551 34.80 -2.44 25.71
C LEU A 551 35.72 -1.78 26.75
N CYS A 552 36.12 -0.54 26.50
CA CYS A 552 36.98 0.21 27.42
C CYS A 552 36.29 0.43 28.78
N LEU A 553 35.00 0.79 28.79
CA LEU A 553 34.27 1.08 30.01
C LEU A 553 34.06 -0.17 30.88
N PHE A 554 33.61 -1.30 30.33
CA PHE A 554 33.38 -2.50 31.16
C PHE A 554 34.71 -3.11 31.64
N ILE A 555 35.76 -3.10 30.81
CA ILE A 555 37.11 -3.53 31.23
C ILE A 555 37.63 -2.64 32.35
N GLY A 556 37.48 -1.32 32.23
CA GLY A 556 37.89 -0.36 33.26
C GLY A 556 37.18 -0.60 34.59
N ASN A 557 35.88 -0.86 34.55
CA ASN A 557 35.05 -1.13 35.73
C ASN A 557 35.37 -2.49 36.40
N PHE A 558 35.76 -3.53 35.65
CA PHE A 558 36.26 -4.78 36.24
C PHE A 558 37.72 -4.69 36.73
N LYS A 559 38.61 -3.98 36.01
CA LYS A 559 40.03 -3.84 36.38
C LYS A 559 40.25 -2.89 37.56
N GLY A 560 39.33 -1.95 37.77
CA GLY A 560 39.35 -1.03 38.92
C GLY A 560 39.36 -1.71 40.28
N GLN A 561 38.93 -2.97 40.36
CA GLN A 561 39.03 -3.79 41.56
C GLN A 561 40.43 -4.32 41.88
N LYS A 562 41.34 -4.44 40.88
CA LYS A 562 42.55 -5.27 41.02
C LYS A 562 43.90 -4.54 40.96
N ALA A 563 43.97 -3.29 40.49
CA ALA A 563 45.26 -2.68 40.17
C ALA A 563 45.43 -1.18 40.45
N GLY A 564 44.44 -0.47 41.01
CA GLY A 564 44.57 0.99 41.25
C GLY A 564 44.71 1.85 39.99
N ASP A 565 44.51 1.27 38.80
CA ASP A 565 44.71 1.89 37.47
C ASP A 565 43.40 1.98 36.66
N SER A 566 42.25 2.07 37.35
CA SER A 566 40.91 2.23 36.73
C SER A 566 40.79 3.48 35.87
N GLY A 567 41.55 4.53 36.20
CA GLY A 567 41.49 5.82 35.52
C GLY A 567 41.78 5.70 34.02
N SER A 568 42.79 4.93 33.64
CA SER A 568 43.26 4.88 32.24
C SER A 568 42.20 4.33 31.26
N TRP A 569 41.54 3.23 31.61
CA TRP A 569 40.54 2.57 30.75
C TRP A 569 39.19 3.31 30.72
N VAL A 570 38.74 3.82 31.87
CA VAL A 570 37.48 4.59 31.94
C VAL A 570 37.63 5.92 31.21
N THR A 571 38.78 6.60 31.36
CA THR A 571 39.09 7.82 30.62
C THR A 571 39.23 7.55 29.12
N ALA A 572 39.90 6.47 28.70
CA ALA A 572 39.93 6.06 27.29
C ALA A 572 38.53 5.80 26.73
N GLY A 573 37.67 5.12 27.50
CA GLY A 573 36.26 4.93 27.15
C GLY A 573 35.49 6.25 27.05
N GLY A 574 35.79 7.23 27.90
CA GLY A 574 35.26 8.59 27.83
C GLY A 574 35.60 9.29 26.50
N TYR A 575 36.86 9.26 26.07
CA TYR A 575 37.27 9.83 24.79
C TYR A 575 36.60 9.14 23.60
N LEU A 576 36.55 7.81 23.58
CA LEU A 576 35.86 7.03 22.54
C LEU A 576 34.35 7.33 22.54
N GLY A 577 33.74 7.51 23.71
CA GLY A 577 32.33 7.85 23.83
C GLY A 577 31.99 9.24 23.29
N ILE A 578 32.90 10.20 23.43
CA ILE A 578 32.77 11.53 22.79
C ILE A 578 32.82 11.39 21.27
N LEU A 579 33.72 10.56 20.72
CA LEU A 579 33.77 10.28 19.28
C LEU A 579 32.49 9.57 18.81
N THR A 580 31.97 8.64 19.60
CA THR A 580 30.70 7.95 19.34
C THR A 580 29.54 8.95 19.26
N ALA A 581 29.47 9.90 20.20
CA ALA A 581 28.47 10.96 20.20
C ALA A 581 28.59 11.87 18.98
N ALA A 582 29.82 12.24 18.58
CA ALA A 582 30.05 13.04 17.38
C ALA A 582 29.58 12.31 16.11
N ALA A 583 29.87 11.01 15.98
CA ALA A 583 29.38 10.20 14.87
C ALA A 583 27.84 10.09 14.87
N ALA A 584 27.22 9.97 16.04
CA ALA A 584 25.76 9.89 16.17
C ALA A 584 25.08 11.23 15.82
N TRP A 585 25.65 12.36 16.24
CA TRP A 585 25.19 13.68 15.79
C TRP A 585 25.37 13.89 14.30
N TYR A 586 26.45 13.39 13.70
CA TYR A 586 26.61 13.43 12.25
C TYR A 586 25.51 12.64 11.55
N ALA A 587 25.26 11.39 11.96
CA ALA A 587 24.22 10.54 11.39
C ALA A 587 22.82 11.16 11.56
N SER A 588 22.52 11.70 12.75
CA SER A 588 21.29 12.45 13.04
C SER A 588 21.17 13.68 12.15
N GLY A 589 22.21 14.51 12.09
CA GLY A 589 22.24 15.74 11.31
C GLY A 589 22.04 15.45 9.83
N ALA A 590 22.71 14.43 9.30
CA ALA A 590 22.52 13.98 7.93
C ALA A 590 21.08 13.57 7.65
N GLY A 591 20.43 12.86 8.57
CA GLY A 591 19.00 12.55 8.47
C GLY A 591 18.11 13.80 8.39
N CYS A 592 18.32 14.78 9.27
CA CYS A 592 17.57 16.05 9.27
C CYS A 592 17.84 16.89 8.00
N PHE A 593 19.11 17.12 7.66
CA PHE A 593 19.49 17.97 6.51
C PHE A 593 19.04 17.35 5.18
N ASN A 594 19.20 16.04 5.01
CA ASN A 594 18.78 15.36 3.78
C ASN A 594 17.25 15.36 3.65
N ALA A 595 16.52 15.18 4.75
CA ALA A 595 15.06 15.27 4.76
C ALA A 595 14.57 16.69 4.45
N MET A 596 15.15 17.72 5.07
CA MET A 596 14.77 19.12 4.80
C MET A 596 15.12 19.56 3.38
N ALA A 597 16.27 19.16 2.86
CA ALA A 597 16.73 19.54 1.52
C ALA A 597 16.11 18.69 0.40
N ARG A 598 15.37 17.63 0.74
CA ARG A 598 14.80 16.62 -0.20
C ARG A 598 15.84 16.06 -1.19
N ARG A 599 17.10 16.02 -0.77
CA ARG A 599 18.25 15.50 -1.53
C ARG A 599 19.36 15.12 -0.56
N ASN A 600 20.28 14.26 -1.00
CA ASN A 600 21.45 13.90 -0.21
C ASN A 600 22.46 15.04 -0.17
N VAL A 601 22.37 15.90 0.86
CA VAL A 601 23.32 16.99 1.13
C VAL A 601 24.50 16.48 1.95
N LEU A 602 24.22 15.67 2.98
CA LEU A 602 25.22 15.03 3.82
C LEU A 602 25.30 13.54 3.50
N TYR A 603 26.50 13.07 3.21
CA TYR A 603 26.75 11.69 2.76
C TYR A 603 26.81 10.72 3.95
N THR A 604 25.87 9.79 4.03
CA THR A 604 25.84 8.77 5.10
C THR A 604 26.50 7.44 4.75
N GLY A 605 26.98 7.29 3.52
CA GLY A 605 27.59 6.04 3.04
C GLY A 605 26.59 4.93 2.71
N LYS A 606 26.96 4.05 1.78
CA LYS A 606 26.16 2.87 1.39
C LYS A 606 26.39 1.69 2.37
N PRO A 607 25.39 0.83 2.63
CA PRO A 607 25.57 -0.37 3.44
C PRO A 607 26.75 -1.23 2.96
N LEU A 608 27.49 -1.80 3.91
CA LEU A 608 28.62 -2.70 3.61
C LEU A 608 28.13 -4.10 3.23
N LEU A 609 27.04 -4.56 3.83
CA LEU A 609 26.35 -5.78 3.46
C LEU A 609 25.01 -5.43 2.83
N SER A 610 24.85 -5.80 1.57
CA SER A 610 23.57 -5.82 0.88
C SER A 610 23.24 -7.28 0.59
N PHE A 611 22.26 -7.82 1.30
CA PHE A 611 21.61 -9.04 0.82
C PHE A 611 20.75 -8.62 -0.37
N ARG A 612 21.33 -8.64 -1.57
CA ARG A 612 20.54 -8.75 -2.80
C ARG A 612 19.62 -9.96 -2.61
N SER A 613 18.32 -9.81 -2.84
CA SER A 613 17.53 -10.99 -3.22
C SER A 613 18.28 -11.66 -4.39
N PRO A 614 18.21 -12.99 -4.56
CA PRO A 614 18.85 -13.64 -5.70
C PRO A 614 18.48 -12.85 -6.96
N ALA A 615 19.52 -12.33 -7.63
CA ALA A 615 19.38 -11.38 -8.71
C ALA A 615 18.32 -11.88 -9.69
N THR A 616 17.29 -11.07 -9.93
CA THR A 616 16.63 -11.13 -11.23
C THR A 616 17.72 -10.89 -12.27
N ARG A 617 17.66 -11.66 -13.35
CA ARG A 617 18.74 -12.00 -14.29
C ARG A 617 19.29 -10.83 -15.12
N ASP A 618 19.05 -9.59 -14.72
CA ASP A 618 19.39 -8.38 -15.47
C ASP A 618 20.76 -7.80 -15.08
N ASP A 619 21.27 -8.09 -13.88
CA ASP A 619 22.57 -7.60 -13.40
C ASP A 619 23.79 -8.41 -13.92
N ALA A 620 23.57 -9.52 -14.62
CA ALA A 620 24.64 -10.43 -15.05
C ALA A 620 25.26 -10.06 -16.42
N ASN A 621 24.73 -9.07 -17.13
CA ASN A 621 25.22 -8.69 -18.47
C ASN A 621 26.14 -7.45 -18.48
N ALA A 622 26.44 -6.85 -17.32
CA ALA A 622 27.22 -5.62 -17.24
C ALA A 622 28.68 -5.81 -16.75
N ALA A 623 29.15 -7.04 -16.59
CA ALA A 623 30.54 -7.30 -16.19
C ALA A 623 31.09 -8.57 -16.84
N GLU A 624 31.54 -8.46 -18.09
CA GLU A 624 32.80 -9.02 -18.60
C GLU A 624 33.09 -8.39 -19.98
N PRO A 625 34.39 -8.22 -20.34
CA PRO A 625 34.90 -7.11 -21.16
C PRO A 625 34.52 -7.10 -22.64
#